data_AF-A0A419DKQ8-F1
#
_entry.id   AF-A0A419DKQ8-F1
#
_cell.length_a   1.000
_cell.length_b   1.000
_cell.length_c   1.000
_cell.angle_alpha   90.00
_cell.angle_beta   90.00
_cell.angle_gamma   90.00
#
_symmetry.space_group_name_H-M   'P 1'
#
loop_
_entity.id
_entity.type
_entity.pdbx_description
1 polymer ?
#
loop_
_entity_poly.entity_id
_entity_poly.type
_entity_poly.pdbx_seq_one_letter_code
_entity_poly.pdbx_strand_id
1 'polypeptide(L)'
;MKRIQIADFDRRMPPLELREMDDYYETMFVPDYDEVYQSNEIRTIQLADIYVNLAMTKSEVRLVSALFLKPVEVADIVSWMQLYTISFAISDASGYYVEQADEILEIVLYQGNPIVIATRGTDRLYYDTEGAIEMRRESSEVMGKKPLLYLNGEAWFGVPRLEFNPNQDELHVNGTFLFADYMDVYQGRVGFFRNTDPALPIVLLVGEAIIEMELTENADGSRVLVIEQPYDEA
;
A
#
# COMPACT_ATOMS: atom_id res chain seq x y z
N MET A 1 -7.79 5.51 21.38
CA MET A 1 -8.40 5.81 20.07
C MET A 1 -8.90 7.24 20.04
N LYS A 2 -8.30 8.07 19.19
CA LYS A 2 -8.74 9.44 18.93
C LYS A 2 -9.56 9.44 17.64
N ARG A 3 -10.70 10.12 17.62
CA ARG A 3 -11.55 10.29 16.43
C ARG A 3 -11.35 11.68 15.86
N ILE A 4 -11.14 11.78 14.56
CA ILE A 4 -10.85 13.01 13.82
C ILE A 4 -11.86 13.06 12.65
N GLN A 5 -12.47 14.21 12.38
CA GLN A 5 -13.31 14.37 11.20
C GLN A 5 -12.48 14.91 10.05
N ILE A 6 -12.45 14.21 8.91
CA ILE A 6 -11.72 14.68 7.71
C ILE A 6 -12.26 16.05 7.25
N ALA A 7 -13.55 16.31 7.44
CA ALA A 7 -14.18 17.59 7.13
C ALA A 7 -13.64 18.78 7.95
N ASP A 8 -12.98 18.54 9.10
CA ASP A 8 -12.32 19.60 9.87
C ASP A 8 -11.08 20.13 9.15
N PHE A 9 -10.52 19.35 8.22
CA PHE A 9 -9.34 19.69 7.42
C PHE A 9 -9.74 20.15 6.01
N ASP A 10 -10.78 19.56 5.41
CA ASP A 10 -11.37 20.04 4.16
C ASP A 10 -12.89 19.86 4.11
N ARG A 11 -13.63 20.96 4.09
CA ARG A 11 -15.11 20.98 4.05
C ARG A 11 -15.71 20.45 2.74
N ARG A 12 -14.92 20.26 1.69
CA ARG A 12 -15.38 19.69 0.41
C ARG A 12 -15.49 18.18 0.47
N MET A 13 -14.84 17.54 1.44
CA MET A 13 -14.85 16.10 1.61
C MET A 13 -16.12 15.64 2.32
N PRO A 14 -16.62 14.42 2.02
CA PRO A 14 -17.65 13.80 2.83
C PRO A 14 -17.17 13.70 4.29
N PRO A 15 -18.10 13.76 5.27
CA PRO A 15 -17.77 13.65 6.69
C PRO A 15 -17.36 12.20 7.00
N LEU A 16 -16.12 11.89 6.67
CA LEU A 16 -15.47 10.62 6.98
C LEU A 16 -14.79 10.74 8.33
N GLU A 17 -15.00 9.73 9.17
CA GLU A 17 -14.31 9.59 10.45
C GLU A 17 -12.95 8.94 10.21
N LEU A 18 -11.90 9.59 10.70
CA LEU A 18 -10.56 9.05 10.78
C LEU A 18 -10.29 8.64 12.24
N ARG A 19 -9.98 7.36 12.47
CA ARG A 19 -9.60 6.82 13.77
C ARG A 19 -8.09 6.65 13.84
N GLU A 20 -7.50 7.16 14.91
CA GLU A 20 -6.08 6.97 15.19
C GLU A 20 -5.87 5.79 16.13
N MET A 21 -5.08 4.83 15.65
CA MET A 21 -4.55 3.68 16.39
C MET A 21 -3.04 3.86 16.61
N ASP A 22 -2.41 2.92 17.31
CA ASP A 22 -0.98 2.99 17.63
C ASP A 22 -0.14 2.92 16.35
N ASP A 23 -0.43 1.97 15.45
CA ASP A 23 0.38 1.67 14.25
C ASP A 23 -0.22 2.17 12.93
N TYR A 24 -1.46 2.67 12.94
CA TYR A 24 -2.15 3.10 11.72
C TYR A 24 -3.25 4.13 12.00
N TYR A 25 -3.70 4.76 10.93
CA TYR A 25 -4.95 5.51 10.86
C TYR A 25 -5.97 4.74 10.04
N GLU A 26 -7.25 4.81 10.42
CA GLU A 26 -8.35 4.14 9.73
C GLU A 26 -9.40 5.16 9.30
N THR A 27 -9.62 5.28 7.98
CA THR A 27 -10.72 6.05 7.41
C THR A 27 -11.95 5.16 7.28
N MET A 28 -13.02 5.52 7.98
CA MET A 28 -14.26 4.74 8.06
C MET A 28 -15.23 5.12 6.95
N PHE A 29 -15.56 4.19 6.06
CA PHE A 29 -16.63 4.35 5.06
C PHE A 29 -18.00 3.98 5.61
N VAL A 30 -18.02 3.04 6.56
CA VAL A 30 -19.22 2.65 7.31
C VAL A 30 -18.95 2.96 8.78
N PRO A 31 -19.65 3.94 9.39
CA PRO A 31 -19.46 4.28 10.79
C PRO A 31 -19.69 3.08 11.71
N ASP A 32 -18.81 2.94 12.71
CA ASP A 32 -18.88 1.93 13.78
C ASP A 32 -19.16 0.49 13.28
N TYR A 33 -18.63 0.12 12.10
CA TYR A 33 -18.83 -1.21 11.51
C TYR A 33 -18.29 -2.33 12.41
N ASP A 34 -17.30 -2.02 13.26
CA ASP A 34 -16.68 -2.91 14.22
C ASP A 34 -17.59 -3.28 15.41
N GLU A 35 -18.68 -2.53 15.62
CA GLU A 35 -19.74 -2.90 16.56
C GLU A 35 -20.81 -3.79 15.91
N VAL A 36 -20.92 -3.74 14.59
CA VAL A 36 -21.94 -4.43 13.80
C VAL A 36 -21.46 -5.79 13.32
N TYR A 37 -20.21 -5.86 12.85
CA TYR A 37 -19.60 -7.07 12.30
C TYR A 37 -18.64 -7.69 13.30
N GLN A 38 -18.64 -9.02 13.37
CA GLN A 38 -17.69 -9.75 14.20
C GLN A 38 -16.29 -9.71 13.57
N SER A 39 -15.25 -9.80 14.39
CA SER A 39 -13.85 -9.73 13.89
C SER A 39 -13.54 -10.81 12.84
N ASN A 40 -14.13 -12.00 12.96
CA ASN A 40 -14.01 -13.09 12.00
C ASN A 40 -14.81 -12.86 10.69
N GLU A 41 -15.62 -11.81 10.62
CA GLU A 41 -16.34 -11.35 9.43
C GLU A 41 -15.57 -10.24 8.71
N ILE A 42 -14.52 -9.67 9.31
CA ILE A 42 -13.70 -8.65 8.65
C ILE A 42 -12.51 -9.29 7.94
N ARG A 43 -12.22 -8.82 6.73
CA ARG A 43 -11.06 -9.20 5.95
C ARG A 43 -10.27 -7.97 5.56
N THR A 44 -9.03 -7.93 6.02
CA THR A 44 -8.08 -6.90 5.62
C THR A 44 -7.34 -7.37 4.38
N ILE A 45 -7.46 -6.58 3.31
CA ILE A 45 -6.87 -6.86 2.00
C ILE A 45 -5.91 -5.72 1.69
N GLN A 46 -4.70 -6.06 1.25
CA GLN A 46 -3.80 -5.04 0.71
C GLN A 46 -4.32 -4.57 -0.65
N LEU A 47 -4.26 -3.26 -0.87
CA LEU A 47 -4.62 -2.63 -2.12
C LEU A 47 -3.61 -1.51 -2.38
N ALA A 48 -2.74 -1.70 -3.36
CA ALA A 48 -1.57 -0.87 -3.57
C ALA A 48 -0.77 -0.68 -2.26
N ASP A 49 -0.80 0.56 -1.79
CA ASP A 49 0.02 1.17 -0.77
C ASP A 49 -0.73 1.29 0.58
N ILE A 50 -2.02 0.95 0.58
CA ILE A 50 -2.91 0.93 1.74
C ILE A 50 -3.47 -0.47 1.99
N TYR A 51 -4.24 -0.58 3.07
CA TYR A 51 -5.09 -1.73 3.31
C TYR A 51 -6.55 -1.31 3.31
N VAL A 52 -7.44 -2.23 2.97
CA VAL A 52 -8.87 -2.03 3.04
C VAL A 52 -9.52 -3.15 3.84
N ASN A 53 -10.55 -2.81 4.60
CA ASN A 53 -11.36 -3.80 5.28
C ASN A 53 -12.64 -4.06 4.50
N LEU A 54 -12.88 -5.34 4.22
CA LEU A 54 -14.13 -5.87 3.72
C LEU A 54 -14.87 -6.57 4.86
N ALA A 55 -16.09 -6.14 5.15
CA ALA A 55 -17.01 -6.88 6.02
C ALA A 55 -17.75 -7.94 5.19
N MET A 56 -17.67 -9.18 5.62
CA MET A 56 -18.18 -10.35 4.94
C MET A 56 -19.24 -11.04 5.78
N THR A 57 -20.48 -10.97 5.32
CA THR A 57 -21.60 -11.73 5.87
C THR A 57 -22.04 -12.81 4.90
N LYS A 58 -22.99 -13.65 5.30
CA LYS A 58 -23.60 -14.65 4.40
C LYS A 58 -24.33 -14.03 3.20
N SER A 59 -24.75 -12.78 3.30
CA SER A 59 -25.61 -12.11 2.32
C SER A 59 -24.93 -10.98 1.55
N GLU A 60 -23.83 -10.44 2.07
CA GLU A 60 -23.21 -9.23 1.54
C GLU A 60 -21.72 -9.19 1.87
N VAL A 61 -20.94 -8.67 0.93
CA VAL A 61 -19.57 -8.21 1.17
C VAL A 61 -19.53 -6.71 0.94
N ARG A 62 -18.97 -5.97 1.89
CA ARG A 62 -18.98 -4.50 1.87
C ARG A 62 -17.61 -3.94 2.24
N LEU A 63 -17.14 -2.97 1.45
CA LEU A 63 -15.99 -2.14 1.81
C LEU A 63 -16.37 -1.21 2.98
N VAL A 64 -15.69 -1.34 4.11
CA VAL A 64 -16.06 -0.65 5.36
C VAL A 64 -15.03 0.37 5.84
N SER A 65 -13.74 0.16 5.56
CA SER A 65 -12.70 1.14 5.88
C SER A 65 -11.44 0.98 5.03
N ALA A 66 -10.60 2.01 5.06
CA ALA A 66 -9.24 2.04 4.52
C ALA A 66 -8.24 2.37 5.63
N LEU A 67 -7.08 1.75 5.61
CA LEU A 67 -6.09 1.78 6.68
C LEU A 67 -4.76 2.25 6.12
N PHE A 68 -4.23 3.28 6.76
CA PHE A 68 -3.02 3.98 6.39
C PHE A 68 -1.99 3.74 7.49
N LEU A 69 -0.94 2.97 7.19
CA LEU A 69 0.07 2.63 8.18
C LEU A 69 0.92 3.86 8.54
N LYS A 70 1.24 4.02 9.82
CA LYS A 70 2.20 5.04 10.26
C LYS A 70 3.59 4.78 9.65
N PRO A 71 4.40 5.82 9.40
CA PRO A 71 4.33 7.18 9.98
C PRO A 71 3.51 8.22 9.20
N VAL A 72 2.62 7.81 8.28
CA VAL A 72 1.74 8.71 7.51
C VAL A 72 1.07 9.78 8.40
N GLU A 73 1.04 11.03 7.94
CA GLU A 73 0.38 12.10 8.68
C GLU A 73 -1.08 12.26 8.25
N VAL A 74 -1.92 12.82 9.14
CA VAL A 74 -3.33 13.10 8.85
C VAL A 74 -3.50 13.96 7.59
N ALA A 75 -2.59 14.91 7.35
CA ALA A 75 -2.64 15.77 6.16
C ALA A 75 -2.43 14.98 4.85
N ASP A 76 -1.57 13.96 4.87
CA ASP A 76 -1.32 13.09 3.72
C ASP A 76 -2.56 12.23 3.44
N ILE A 77 -3.17 11.68 4.48
CA ILE A 77 -4.41 10.90 4.35
C ILE A 77 -5.53 11.76 3.77
N VAL A 78 -5.69 13.00 4.25
CA VAL A 78 -6.69 13.93 3.72
C VAL A 78 -6.43 14.19 2.24
N SER A 79 -5.18 14.42 1.85
CA SER A 79 -4.79 14.66 0.45
C SER A 79 -5.03 13.41 -0.42
N TRP A 80 -4.70 12.23 0.09
CA TRP A 80 -4.94 10.95 -0.56
C TRP A 80 -6.44 10.75 -0.80
N MET A 81 -7.28 11.00 0.20
CA MET A 81 -8.73 10.84 0.10
C MET A 81 -9.37 11.83 -0.89
N GLN A 82 -8.75 12.99 -1.13
CA GLN A 82 -9.16 13.97 -2.14
C GLN A 82 -8.80 13.57 -3.56
N LEU A 83 -7.71 12.82 -3.73
CA LEU A 83 -7.19 12.44 -5.04
C LEU A 83 -7.69 11.08 -5.48
N TYR A 84 -7.99 10.18 -4.54
CA TYR A 84 -8.30 8.79 -4.84
C TYR A 84 -9.67 8.36 -4.33
N THR A 85 -10.23 7.36 -5.00
CA THR A 85 -11.47 6.68 -4.62
C THR A 85 -11.23 5.17 -4.61
N ILE A 86 -11.95 4.47 -3.74
CA ILE A 86 -11.89 3.02 -3.60
C ILE A 86 -13.27 2.45 -3.90
N SER A 87 -13.32 1.41 -4.73
CA SER A 87 -14.55 0.69 -5.06
C SER A 87 -14.39 -0.80 -4.80
N PHE A 88 -15.50 -1.44 -4.45
CA PHE A 88 -15.58 -2.89 -4.31
C PHE A 88 -16.74 -3.43 -5.14
N ALA A 89 -16.41 -4.25 -6.15
CA ALA A 89 -17.32 -5.09 -6.92
C ALA A 89 -18.58 -4.40 -7.49
N ILE A 90 -18.56 -3.07 -7.65
CA ILE A 90 -19.68 -2.33 -8.21
C ILE A 90 -19.80 -2.70 -9.68
N SER A 91 -20.97 -3.19 -10.09
CA SER A 91 -21.24 -3.63 -11.45
C SER A 91 -22.67 -3.36 -11.88
N ASP A 92 -22.86 -3.32 -13.20
CA ASP A 92 -24.17 -3.35 -13.84
C ASP A 92 -24.15 -4.33 -15.04
N ALA A 93 -25.17 -4.25 -15.90
CA ALA A 93 -25.28 -5.13 -17.07
C ALA A 93 -24.11 -5.00 -18.08
N SER A 94 -23.33 -3.92 -18.01
CA SER A 94 -22.21 -3.62 -18.92
C SER A 94 -20.85 -4.06 -18.36
N GLY A 95 -20.76 -4.37 -17.06
CA GLY A 95 -19.52 -4.78 -16.41
C GLY A 95 -19.28 -4.07 -15.07
N TYR A 96 -18.06 -4.20 -14.56
CA TYR A 96 -17.63 -3.51 -13.35
C TYR A 96 -17.27 -2.05 -13.64
N TYR A 97 -17.54 -1.17 -12.67
CA TYR A 97 -17.26 0.26 -12.80
C TYR A 97 -16.92 0.94 -11.47
N VAL A 98 -16.27 2.09 -11.57
CA VAL A 98 -16.09 3.05 -10.46
C VAL A 98 -16.83 4.34 -10.80
N GLU A 99 -17.62 4.85 -9.86
CA GLU A 99 -18.24 6.17 -9.98
C GLU A 99 -17.26 7.27 -9.58
N GLN A 100 -17.35 8.43 -10.22
CA GLN A 100 -16.52 9.60 -9.93
C GLN A 100 -15.03 9.28 -10.03
N ALA A 101 -14.63 8.66 -11.14
CA ALA A 101 -13.26 8.25 -11.42
C ALA A 101 -12.78 8.72 -12.79
N ASP A 102 -11.51 9.13 -12.86
CA ASP A 102 -10.85 9.55 -14.11
C ASP A 102 -9.91 8.45 -14.65
N GLU A 103 -9.15 7.77 -13.79
CA GLU A 103 -8.18 6.74 -14.17
C GLU A 103 -8.13 5.61 -13.15
N ILE A 104 -8.15 4.35 -13.61
CA ILE A 104 -7.91 3.18 -12.76
C ILE A 104 -6.41 3.02 -12.53
N LEU A 105 -6.00 2.99 -11.26
CA LEU A 105 -4.59 2.82 -10.89
C LEU A 105 -4.25 1.36 -10.63
N GLU A 106 -5.09 0.68 -9.85
CA GLU A 106 -4.86 -0.71 -9.48
C GLU A 106 -6.17 -1.47 -9.32
N ILE A 107 -6.15 -2.73 -9.77
CA ILE A 107 -7.23 -3.70 -9.59
C ILE A 107 -6.64 -4.96 -8.95
N VAL A 108 -7.15 -5.32 -7.79
CA VAL A 108 -6.91 -6.62 -7.18
C VAL A 108 -8.22 -7.39 -7.06
N LEU A 109 -8.15 -8.71 -7.08
CA LEU A 109 -9.31 -9.57 -6.88
C LEU A 109 -9.29 -10.16 -5.49
N TYR A 110 -10.45 -10.24 -4.86
CA TYR A 110 -10.67 -11.01 -3.65
C TYR A 110 -11.91 -11.89 -3.81
N GLN A 111 -11.69 -13.20 -3.77
CA GLN A 111 -12.70 -14.23 -4.08
C GLN A 111 -13.36 -13.97 -5.45
N GLY A 112 -12.56 -13.58 -6.44
CA GLY A 112 -13.02 -13.24 -7.78
C GLY A 112 -13.76 -11.90 -7.91
N ASN A 113 -13.88 -11.11 -6.84
CA ASN A 113 -14.51 -9.79 -6.86
C ASN A 113 -13.45 -8.68 -6.87
N PRO A 114 -13.57 -7.66 -7.73
CA PRO A 114 -12.56 -6.62 -7.82
C PRO A 114 -12.64 -5.61 -6.68
N ILE A 115 -11.48 -5.25 -6.16
CA ILE A 115 -11.22 -4.08 -5.32
C ILE A 115 -10.35 -3.14 -6.15
N VAL A 116 -10.75 -1.87 -6.24
CA VAL A 116 -10.14 -0.92 -7.19
C VAL A 116 -9.77 0.38 -6.49
N ILE A 117 -8.56 0.87 -6.75
CA ILE A 117 -8.19 2.28 -6.54
C ILE A 117 -8.22 2.99 -7.89
N ALA A 118 -8.80 4.19 -7.89
CA ALA A 118 -8.83 5.09 -9.03
C ALA A 118 -8.57 6.52 -8.59
N THR A 119 -8.08 7.36 -9.50
CA THR A 119 -8.09 8.82 -9.31
C THR A 119 -9.53 9.32 -9.35
N ARG A 120 -9.84 10.31 -8.52
CA ARG A 120 -11.16 10.94 -8.47
C ARG A 120 -11.40 11.79 -9.70
N GLY A 121 -12.60 11.63 -10.24
CA GLY A 121 -13.07 12.28 -11.45
C GLY A 121 -14.55 12.65 -11.37
N THR A 122 -15.13 13.01 -12.51
CA THR A 122 -16.57 13.24 -12.63
C THR A 122 -17.33 12.10 -13.28
N ASP A 123 -16.61 11.19 -13.92
CA ASP A 123 -17.19 10.21 -14.83
C ASP A 123 -17.36 8.85 -14.15
N ARG A 124 -18.15 7.99 -14.82
CA ARG A 124 -18.22 6.57 -14.51
C ARG A 124 -17.23 5.84 -15.40
N LEU A 125 -16.27 5.15 -14.79
CA LEU A 125 -15.22 4.44 -15.51
C LEU A 125 -15.44 2.93 -15.41
N TYR A 126 -15.68 2.29 -16.56
CA TYR A 126 -15.77 0.82 -16.67
C TYR A 126 -14.38 0.22 -16.81
N TYR A 127 -14.19 -0.97 -16.25
CA TYR A 127 -12.90 -1.67 -16.28
C TYR A 127 -13.08 -3.17 -16.49
N ASP A 128 -12.06 -3.79 -17.07
CA ASP A 128 -11.92 -5.24 -17.08
C ASP A 128 -11.06 -5.71 -15.90
N THR A 129 -11.15 -6.99 -15.59
CA THR A 129 -10.35 -7.63 -14.54
C THR A 129 -9.29 -8.57 -15.11
N GLU A 130 -9.00 -8.45 -16.41
CA GLU A 130 -8.06 -9.35 -17.07
C GLU A 130 -6.63 -9.02 -16.59
N GLY A 131 -5.93 -10.04 -16.09
CA GLY A 131 -4.59 -9.85 -15.52
C GLY A 131 -4.55 -9.30 -14.09
N ALA A 132 -5.71 -9.02 -13.47
CA ALA A 132 -5.77 -8.59 -12.08
C ALA A 132 -5.29 -9.70 -11.12
N ILE A 133 -4.58 -9.30 -10.07
CA ILE A 133 -3.97 -10.24 -9.10
C ILE A 133 -5.01 -10.68 -8.08
N GLU A 134 -5.16 -12.00 -7.88
CA GLU A 134 -6.03 -12.57 -6.84
C GLU A 134 -5.31 -12.63 -5.48
N MET A 135 -5.85 -11.89 -4.52
CA MET A 135 -5.38 -11.83 -3.14
C MET A 135 -5.90 -13.04 -2.35
N ARG A 136 -5.15 -14.14 -2.41
CA ARG A 136 -5.53 -15.42 -1.77
C ARG A 136 -5.18 -15.53 -0.29
N ARG A 137 -4.44 -14.57 0.27
CA ARG A 137 -4.07 -14.55 1.69
C ARG A 137 -4.70 -13.34 2.35
N GLU A 138 -5.45 -13.58 3.42
CA GLU A 138 -5.74 -12.55 4.43
C GLU A 138 -4.38 -12.00 4.88
N SER A 139 -4.23 -10.68 5.02
CA SER A 139 -3.04 -10.11 5.64
C SER A 139 -3.07 -10.40 7.16
N SER A 140 -2.98 -11.67 7.53
CA SER A 140 -2.67 -12.11 8.89
C SER A 140 -1.21 -11.82 9.24
N GLU A 141 -0.40 -11.42 8.24
CA GLU A 141 0.90 -10.80 8.44
C GLU A 141 0.71 -9.36 8.92
N VAL A 142 0.75 -9.22 10.25
CA VAL A 142 1.02 -8.01 11.05
C VAL A 142 0.83 -6.71 10.27
N MET A 143 -0.33 -6.12 10.45
CA MET A 143 -0.83 -4.86 9.88
C MET A 143 -0.04 -3.61 10.33
N GLY A 144 1.29 -3.69 10.41
CA GLY A 144 2.14 -2.65 10.97
C GLY A 144 3.64 -2.81 10.68
N LYS A 145 4.03 -3.45 9.57
CA LYS A 145 5.46 -3.68 9.28
C LYS A 145 5.89 -3.50 7.84
N LYS A 146 5.14 -2.77 7.01
CA LYS A 146 5.68 -2.36 5.71
C LYS A 146 6.47 -1.07 5.88
N PRO A 147 7.76 -1.04 5.54
CA PRO A 147 8.55 0.16 5.64
C PRO A 147 7.98 1.20 4.66
N LEU A 148 7.76 2.41 5.17
CA LEU A 148 7.63 3.58 4.31
C LEU A 148 9.01 3.86 3.71
N LEU A 149 9.10 3.91 2.38
CA LEU A 149 10.33 4.27 1.69
C LEU A 149 10.12 5.40 0.70
N TYR A 150 11.13 6.25 0.54
CA TYR A 150 11.17 7.25 -0.51
C TYR A 150 12.11 6.79 -1.62
N LEU A 151 11.62 6.62 -2.84
CA LEU A 151 12.45 6.34 -4.01
C LEU A 151 12.49 7.58 -4.90
N ASN A 152 13.67 8.18 -5.05
CA ASN A 152 13.86 9.43 -5.79
C ASN A 152 12.92 10.56 -5.33
N GLY A 153 12.64 10.61 -4.02
CA GLY A 153 11.76 11.60 -3.39
C GLY A 153 10.26 11.30 -3.50
N GLU A 154 9.85 10.23 -4.20
CA GLU A 154 8.46 9.77 -4.22
C GLU A 154 8.22 8.77 -3.09
N ALA A 155 7.09 8.89 -2.39
CA ALA A 155 6.71 7.95 -1.34
C ALA A 155 6.21 6.64 -1.94
N TRP A 156 6.74 5.52 -1.46
CA TRP A 156 6.35 4.17 -1.82
C TRP A 156 5.96 3.41 -0.57
N PHE A 157 4.80 2.76 -0.61
CA PHE A 157 4.28 2.02 0.54
C PHE A 157 4.33 0.51 0.24
N GLY A 158 5.54 -0.01 0.29
CA GLY A 158 5.89 -1.37 -0.08
C GLY A 158 7.30 -1.43 -0.67
N VAL A 159 7.93 -2.60 -0.59
CA VAL A 159 9.28 -2.80 -1.12
C VAL A 159 9.17 -3.09 -2.62
N PRO A 160 9.70 -2.25 -3.52
CA PRO A 160 9.70 -2.56 -4.94
C PRO A 160 10.65 -3.70 -5.24
N ARG A 161 10.24 -4.58 -6.16
CA ARG A 161 11.13 -5.62 -6.70
C ARG A 161 12.10 -4.96 -7.69
N LEU A 162 13.36 -4.84 -7.29
CA LEU A 162 14.43 -4.32 -8.16
C LEU A 162 15.44 -5.42 -8.45
N GLU A 163 15.69 -5.69 -9.73
CA GLU A 163 16.77 -6.60 -10.15
C GLU A 163 18.04 -5.80 -10.45
N PHE A 164 19.20 -6.38 -10.14
CA PHE A 164 20.50 -5.75 -10.33
C PHE A 164 21.41 -6.63 -11.20
N ASN A 165 22.13 -6.00 -12.12
CA ASN A 165 23.21 -6.65 -12.86
C ASN A 165 24.52 -6.50 -12.06
N PRO A 166 25.07 -7.57 -11.47
CA PRO A 166 26.26 -7.49 -10.63
C PRO A 166 27.54 -7.02 -11.36
N ASN A 167 27.52 -6.97 -12.70
CA ASN A 167 28.65 -6.52 -13.51
C ASN A 167 28.54 -5.05 -13.93
N GLN A 168 27.42 -4.38 -13.66
CA GLN A 168 27.14 -3.02 -14.13
C GLN A 168 26.55 -2.13 -13.04
N ASP A 169 25.67 -2.66 -12.20
CA ASP A 169 24.96 -1.87 -11.20
C ASP A 169 25.73 -1.82 -9.88
N GLU A 170 25.61 -0.69 -9.18
CA GLU A 170 26.20 -0.45 -7.87
C GLU A 170 25.09 -0.30 -6.83
N LEU A 171 25.25 -0.96 -5.68
CA LEU A 171 24.30 -0.93 -4.60
C LEU A 171 25.01 -0.52 -3.30
N HIS A 172 24.54 0.55 -2.69
CA HIS A 172 25.06 1.09 -1.44
C HIS A 172 23.95 1.12 -0.39
N VAL A 173 24.17 0.48 0.75
CA VAL A 173 23.22 0.45 1.87
C VAL A 173 23.93 0.95 3.13
N ASN A 174 23.49 2.08 3.68
CA ASN A 174 24.10 2.73 4.85
C ASN A 174 25.63 2.86 4.71
N GLY A 175 26.09 3.35 3.55
CA GLY A 175 27.51 3.51 3.23
C GLY A 175 28.27 2.20 2.93
N THR A 176 27.61 1.05 2.94
CA THR A 176 28.22 -0.26 2.63
C THR A 176 27.91 -0.67 1.19
N PHE A 177 28.94 -0.98 0.42
CA PHE A 177 28.76 -1.58 -0.91
C PHE A 177 28.24 -3.01 -0.78
N LEU A 178 27.14 -3.32 -1.46
CA LEU A 178 26.42 -4.57 -1.36
C LEU A 178 26.42 -5.31 -2.71
N PHE A 179 26.69 -6.61 -2.67
CA PHE A 179 26.60 -7.48 -3.83
C PHE A 179 25.34 -8.32 -3.74
N ALA A 180 24.26 -7.87 -4.39
CA ALA A 180 22.96 -8.52 -4.43
C ALA A 180 22.48 -8.67 -5.88
N ASP A 181 21.66 -9.69 -6.15
CA ASP A 181 21.05 -9.90 -7.47
C ASP A 181 19.67 -9.21 -7.57
N TYR A 182 18.99 -9.05 -6.43
CA TYR A 182 17.72 -8.30 -6.37
C TYR A 182 17.39 -7.82 -4.95
N MET A 183 16.50 -6.83 -4.88
CA MET A 183 15.82 -6.35 -3.67
C MET A 183 14.35 -6.78 -3.73
N ASP A 184 13.80 -7.23 -2.61
CA ASP A 184 12.39 -7.61 -2.49
C ASP A 184 11.91 -7.59 -1.02
N VAL A 185 10.63 -7.81 -0.81
CA VAL A 185 10.03 -7.94 0.52
C VAL A 185 10.45 -9.25 1.20
N TYR A 186 10.91 -9.16 2.45
CA TYR A 186 11.13 -10.30 3.34
C TYR A 186 10.46 -10.03 4.69
N GLN A 187 9.41 -10.80 5.02
CA GLN A 187 8.68 -10.65 6.29
C GLN A 187 8.24 -9.19 6.56
N GLY A 188 7.77 -8.51 5.52
CA GLY A 188 7.35 -7.11 5.56
C GLY A 188 8.47 -6.09 5.35
N ARG A 189 9.76 -6.47 5.40
CA ARG A 189 10.91 -5.56 5.36
C ARG A 189 11.64 -5.57 4.02
N VAL A 190 12.53 -4.59 3.80
CA VAL A 190 13.43 -4.58 2.64
C VAL A 190 14.53 -5.61 2.82
N GLY A 191 14.53 -6.64 1.97
CA GLY A 191 15.55 -7.67 1.90
C GLY A 191 16.33 -7.60 0.58
N PHE A 192 17.62 -7.89 0.64
CA PHE A 192 18.49 -8.05 -0.52
C PHE A 192 18.91 -9.50 -0.64
N PHE A 193 18.92 -10.04 -1.85
CA PHE A 193 19.02 -11.47 -2.06
C PHE A 193 20.02 -11.84 -3.15
N ARG A 194 20.37 -13.12 -3.16
CA ARG A 194 21.15 -13.75 -4.22
C ARG A 194 20.31 -14.83 -4.87
N ASN A 195 20.36 -14.94 -6.19
CA ASN A 195 19.70 -15.99 -6.96
C ASN A 195 20.16 -17.39 -6.56
N THR A 196 21.39 -17.51 -6.02
CA THR A 196 21.93 -18.77 -5.52
C THR A 196 21.27 -19.24 -4.22
N ASP A 197 20.72 -18.32 -3.42
CA ASP A 197 20.01 -18.61 -2.18
C ASP A 197 18.86 -17.60 -1.98
N PRO A 198 17.71 -17.81 -2.65
CA PRO A 198 16.60 -16.87 -2.59
C PRO A 198 15.76 -17.01 -1.31
N ALA A 199 16.04 -18.01 -0.46
CA ALA A 199 15.23 -18.29 0.72
C ALA A 199 15.50 -17.30 1.87
N LEU A 200 16.70 -16.73 1.92
CA LEU A 200 17.12 -15.82 2.97
C LEU A 200 17.80 -14.58 2.36
N PRO A 201 17.51 -13.37 2.88
CA PRO A 201 18.21 -12.18 2.45
C PRO A 201 19.65 -12.18 2.98
N ILE A 202 20.58 -11.70 2.17
CA ILE A 202 21.97 -11.43 2.58
C ILE A 202 22.08 -10.17 3.45
N VAL A 203 21.14 -9.23 3.27
CA VAL A 203 20.98 -8.02 4.08
C VAL A 203 19.50 -7.77 4.27
N LEU A 204 19.10 -7.46 5.50
CA LEU A 204 17.74 -7.12 5.88
C LEU A 204 17.75 -5.79 6.63
N LEU A 205 16.91 -4.85 6.20
CA LEU A 205 16.68 -3.59 6.92
C LEU A 205 15.64 -3.84 8.01
N VAL A 206 16.01 -3.63 9.28
CA VAL A 206 15.24 -4.12 10.43
C VAL A 206 14.65 -3.02 11.33
N GLY A 207 14.91 -1.74 11.04
CA GLY A 207 14.39 -0.60 11.81
C GLY A 207 13.04 -0.09 11.35
N GLU A 208 12.50 0.87 12.10
CA GLU A 208 11.22 1.56 11.83
C GLU A 208 11.43 2.92 11.15
N ALA A 209 12.66 3.45 11.19
CA ALA A 209 13.03 4.65 10.45
C ALA A 209 12.70 4.54 8.96
N ILE A 210 12.27 5.68 8.40
CA ILE A 210 12.01 5.87 6.97
C ILE A 210 13.26 5.47 6.19
N ILE A 211 13.04 4.72 5.10
CA ILE A 211 14.11 4.29 4.20
C ILE A 211 14.16 5.26 3.02
N GLU A 212 15.26 5.96 2.84
CA GLU A 212 15.48 6.83 1.68
C GLU A 212 16.29 6.07 0.64
N MET A 213 15.86 6.13 -0.62
CA MET A 213 16.47 5.46 -1.75
C MET A 213 16.64 6.45 -2.90
N GLU A 214 17.85 6.48 -3.46
CA GLU A 214 18.16 7.20 -4.69
C GLU A 214 18.62 6.20 -5.75
N LEU A 215 17.84 6.08 -6.83
CA LEU A 215 18.17 5.27 -7.99
C LEU A 215 18.52 6.18 -9.16
N THR A 216 19.79 6.20 -9.53
CA THR A 216 20.30 6.95 -10.69
C THR A 216 20.66 6.00 -11.82
N GLU A 217 20.20 6.29 -13.04
CA GLU A 217 20.62 5.59 -14.25
C GLU A 217 21.65 6.44 -15.01
N ASN A 218 22.81 5.85 -15.31
CA ASN A 218 23.87 6.48 -16.06
C ASN A 218 23.64 6.35 -17.57
N ALA A 219 24.36 7.16 -18.35
CA ALA A 219 24.23 7.18 -19.81
C ALA A 219 24.62 5.85 -20.51
N ASP A 220 25.37 4.98 -19.83
CA ASP A 220 25.76 3.65 -20.32
C ASP A 220 24.78 2.53 -19.89
N GLY A 221 23.69 2.89 -19.20
CA GLY A 221 22.68 1.97 -18.69
C GLY A 221 23.03 1.32 -17.35
N SER A 222 24.19 1.63 -16.74
CA SER A 222 24.48 1.22 -15.36
C SER A 222 23.60 1.99 -14.38
N ARG A 223 23.19 1.34 -13.29
CA ARG A 223 22.39 1.98 -12.25
C ARG A 223 23.14 2.01 -10.93
N VAL A 224 22.99 3.11 -10.20
CA VAL A 224 23.49 3.26 -8.84
C VAL A 224 22.29 3.41 -7.92
N LEU A 225 22.12 2.47 -6.98
CA LEU A 225 21.11 2.54 -5.93
C LEU A 225 21.80 2.84 -4.60
N VAL A 226 21.51 4.00 -4.03
CA VAL A 226 21.95 4.39 -2.67
C VAL A 226 20.76 4.32 -1.74
N ILE A 227 20.93 3.66 -0.60
CA ILE A 227 19.88 3.44 0.39
C ILE A 227 20.40 3.87 1.75
N GLU A 228 19.64 4.72 2.41
CA GLU A 228 19.87 5.16 3.77
C GLU A 228 18.67 4.82 4.65
N GLN A 229 18.93 4.12 5.75
CA GLN A 229 18.02 3.94 6.87
C GLN A 229 18.74 4.39 8.13
N PRO A 230 18.36 5.53 8.74
CA PRO A 230 18.86 5.95 10.04
C PRO A 230 18.66 4.85 11.08
N TYR A 231 19.57 4.79 12.06
CA TYR A 231 19.35 3.92 13.22
C TYR A 231 18.19 4.48 14.04
N ASP A 232 17.29 3.61 14.49
CA ASP A 232 16.23 3.99 15.43
C ASP A 232 16.86 4.62 16.68
N GLU A 233 16.34 5.76 17.14
CA GLU A 233 16.80 6.37 18.40
C GLU A 233 16.45 5.45 19.58
N ALA A 234 17.43 5.18 20.44
CA ALA A 234 17.32 4.26 21.58
C ALA A 234 16.69 4.89 22.83
#